data_AF-A0A061P6J9-F1
#
_entry.id   AF-A0A061P6J9-F1
#
_cell.length_a   1.000
_cell.length_b   1.000
_cell.length_c   1.000
_cell.angle_alpha   90.00
_cell.angle_beta   90.00
_cell.angle_gamma   90.00
#
_symmetry.space_group_name_H-M   'P 1'
#
loop_
_entity.id
_entity.type
_entity.pdbx_description
1 polymer ?
#
loop_
_entity_poly.entity_id
_entity_poly.type
_entity_poly.pdbx_seq_one_letter_code
_entity_poly.pdbx_strand_id
1 'polypeptide(L)'
;MAKKKLRHFLMRFLPFQEHVDPYRLPKGEEREKVLKPMQKKSEPYEDLWETETKEPVKKVKKKFPEKPEKDLLLFIEEHSTELEDWQRDILTMMREEMLYFWPQMETKIMNEGWASFWHARIMREVDLSFAETIEFAKLNASVVVPSKTTINPYYLGLKIFEDIEERYDNPNDELKQLGIKQGSGRAKIFEVRELESDASFLRNYLTKDLVEREDLYLFGKKGNQYEITDKSWEHVRDELVASRVNGGFPYLTVTDGNYLRAGELYVTHQFEGIELDVKELEKTIPYMYHLWGRPVHLETVCAGKITVFTYDGRRIHRKTK
;
A
#
# COMPACT_ATOMS: atom_id res chain seq x y z
N MET A 1 -25.02 -27.87 -0.09
CA MET A 1 -23.70 -28.11 -0.75
C MET A 1 -23.14 -26.82 -1.38
N ALA A 2 -23.92 -26.10 -2.21
CA ALA A 2 -23.49 -24.86 -2.89
C ALA A 2 -22.94 -23.75 -1.96
N LYS A 3 -23.64 -23.42 -0.86
CA LYS A 3 -23.17 -22.41 0.13
C LYS A 3 -21.80 -22.76 0.74
N LYS A 4 -21.49 -24.04 0.92
CA LYS A 4 -20.18 -24.51 1.42
C LYS A 4 -19.11 -24.35 0.35
N LYS A 5 -19.41 -24.67 -0.92
CA LYS A 5 -18.49 -24.47 -2.07
C LYS A 5 -18.15 -22.98 -2.23
N LEU A 6 -19.16 -22.11 -2.19
CA LEU A 6 -19.01 -20.66 -2.23
C LEU A 6 -18.13 -20.14 -1.09
N ARG A 7 -18.44 -20.50 0.17
CA ARG A 7 -17.63 -20.07 1.32
C ARG A 7 -16.17 -20.51 1.20
N HIS A 8 -15.92 -21.74 0.77
CA HIS A 8 -14.55 -22.23 0.58
C HIS A 8 -13.82 -21.47 -0.52
N PHE A 9 -14.52 -21.04 -1.58
CA PHE A 9 -13.94 -20.22 -2.63
C PHE A 9 -13.58 -18.83 -2.13
N LEU A 10 -14.51 -18.15 -1.43
CA LEU A 10 -14.27 -16.83 -0.83
C LEU A 10 -13.09 -16.84 0.15
N MET A 11 -12.93 -17.91 0.95
CA MET A 11 -11.77 -18.03 1.84
C MET A 11 -10.42 -18.07 1.11
N ARG A 12 -10.39 -18.47 -0.16
CA ARG A 12 -9.17 -18.47 -0.98
C ARG A 12 -8.80 -17.08 -1.50
N PHE A 13 -9.75 -16.16 -1.50
CA PHE A 13 -9.59 -14.83 -2.06
C PHE A 13 -9.14 -13.81 -1.01
N LEU A 14 -9.76 -13.87 0.17
CA LEU A 14 -9.57 -12.90 1.25
C LEU A 14 -8.11 -12.52 1.57
N PRO A 15 -7.13 -13.45 1.56
CA PRO A 15 -5.76 -13.10 1.98
C PRO A 15 -4.97 -12.23 0.99
N PHE A 16 -5.47 -11.99 -0.22
CA PHE A 16 -4.79 -11.15 -1.22
C PHE A 16 -5.77 -10.27 -2.02
N GLN A 17 -6.97 -10.04 -1.48
CA GLN A 17 -7.99 -9.21 -2.11
C GLN A 17 -7.54 -7.77 -2.34
N GLU A 18 -6.59 -7.31 -1.54
CA GLU A 18 -6.03 -5.96 -1.57
C GLU A 18 -5.02 -5.77 -2.70
N HIS A 19 -4.61 -6.83 -3.40
CA HIS A 19 -3.66 -6.72 -4.52
C HIS A 19 -4.37 -6.46 -5.85
N VAL A 20 -5.13 -5.36 -5.89
CA VAL A 20 -5.75 -4.76 -7.09
C VAL A 20 -4.95 -3.54 -7.55
N ASP A 21 -5.09 -3.19 -8.83
CA ASP A 21 -4.52 -1.96 -9.37
C ASP A 21 -5.62 -0.98 -9.83
N PRO A 22 -5.92 0.08 -9.03
CA PRO A 22 -6.90 1.09 -9.42
C PRO A 22 -6.40 2.03 -10.52
N TYR A 23 -5.08 2.09 -10.75
CA TYR A 23 -4.48 2.96 -11.77
C TYR A 23 -4.20 2.23 -13.07
N ARG A 24 -4.65 0.96 -13.17
CA ARG A 24 -4.50 0.18 -14.39
C ARG A 24 -5.27 0.84 -15.53
N LEU A 25 -4.54 1.27 -16.55
CA LEU A 25 -5.14 1.79 -17.77
C LEU A 25 -5.91 0.66 -18.49
N PRO A 26 -7.10 0.95 -19.07
CA PRO A 26 -7.80 -0.01 -19.91
C PRO A 26 -6.89 -0.53 -21.03
N LYS A 27 -6.95 -1.84 -21.30
CA LYS A 27 -6.25 -2.45 -22.44
C LYS A 27 -6.72 -1.78 -23.74
N GLY A 28 -5.95 -0.81 -24.22
CA GLY A 28 -6.28 0.05 -25.37
C GLY A 28 -5.67 1.45 -25.28
N GLU A 29 -5.35 1.93 -24.08
CA GLU A 29 -4.74 3.26 -23.86
C GLU A 29 -3.24 3.22 -23.52
N GLU A 30 -2.60 2.04 -23.62
CA GLU A 30 -1.15 2.00 -23.80
C GLU A 30 -0.81 2.52 -25.20
N ARG A 31 -0.89 3.84 -25.39
CA ARG A 31 -0.12 4.49 -26.45
C ARG A 31 1.32 4.17 -26.13
N GLU A 32 1.85 3.18 -26.81
CA GLU A 32 3.27 2.94 -26.99
C GLU A 32 3.95 4.26 -27.36
N LYS A 33 4.33 5.05 -26.35
CA LYS A 33 5.52 5.86 -26.43
C LYS A 33 6.68 4.88 -26.31
N VAL A 34 6.79 3.99 -27.30
CA VAL A 34 8.08 3.42 -27.67
C VAL A 34 8.88 4.65 -28.06
N LEU A 35 9.61 5.19 -27.10
CA LEU A 35 10.81 5.96 -27.37
C LEU A 35 11.65 5.01 -28.23
N LYS A 36 11.47 5.08 -29.55
CA LYS A 36 12.37 4.42 -30.48
C LYS A 36 13.75 4.81 -30.01
N PRO A 37 14.64 3.87 -29.64
CA PRO A 37 15.98 4.22 -29.26
C PRO A 37 16.50 5.09 -30.39
N MET A 38 16.80 6.34 -30.06
CA MET A 38 17.29 7.32 -31.01
C MET A 38 18.49 6.65 -31.67
N GLN A 39 18.34 6.25 -32.93
CA GLN A 39 19.42 5.60 -33.67
C GLN A 39 20.58 6.58 -33.61
N LYS A 40 21.60 6.27 -32.79
CA LYS A 40 22.87 6.98 -32.84
C LYS A 40 23.30 6.87 -34.30
N LYS A 41 23.33 8.01 -34.99
CA LYS A 41 23.98 8.07 -36.30
C LYS A 41 25.43 7.72 -36.02
N SER A 42 25.87 6.55 -36.44
CA SER A 42 27.26 6.15 -36.34
C SER A 42 28.10 7.16 -37.12
N GLU A 43 29.09 7.76 -36.47
CA GLU A 43 30.05 8.65 -37.12
C GLU A 43 30.87 7.85 -38.16
N PRO A 44 31.39 8.46 -39.24
CA PRO A 44 31.89 7.74 -40.42
C PRO A 44 33.15 6.87 -40.27
N TYR A 45 33.61 6.57 -39.04
CA TYR A 45 34.85 5.81 -38.75
C TYR A 45 34.80 5.02 -37.43
N GLU A 46 33.62 4.78 -36.84
CA GLU A 46 33.44 4.03 -35.58
C GLU A 46 33.84 2.53 -35.71
N ASP A 47 33.79 2.01 -36.93
CA ASP A 47 34.09 0.64 -37.33
C ASP A 47 35.58 0.28 -37.34
N LEU A 48 36.48 1.26 -37.31
CA LEU A 48 37.93 1.04 -37.31
C LEU A 48 38.52 0.70 -35.93
N TRP A 49 37.73 0.86 -34.85
CA TRP A 49 38.17 0.69 -33.47
C TRP A 49 37.40 -0.40 -32.71
N GLU A 50 36.38 -1.01 -33.31
CA GLU A 50 35.67 -2.15 -32.73
C GLU A 50 36.40 -3.46 -33.02
N THR A 51 37.41 -3.77 -32.22
CA THR A 51 37.91 -5.15 -32.07
C THR A 51 36.74 -6.07 -31.73
N GLU A 52 36.50 -7.09 -32.56
CA GLU A 52 35.38 -8.03 -32.44
C GLU A 52 35.33 -8.75 -31.08
N THR A 53 34.62 -8.17 -30.12
CA THR A 53 33.94 -8.91 -29.07
C THR A 53 32.46 -8.60 -29.15
N LYS A 54 31.79 -9.16 -30.16
CA LYS A 54 30.33 -9.31 -30.12
C LYS A 54 30.02 -10.30 -29.00
N GLU A 55 29.90 -9.78 -27.78
CA GLU A 55 29.29 -10.53 -26.69
C GLU A 55 27.94 -11.07 -27.20
N PRO A 56 27.63 -12.36 -27.02
CA PRO A 56 26.35 -12.89 -27.46
C PRO A 56 25.26 -12.11 -26.73
N VAL A 57 24.46 -11.35 -27.48
CA VAL A 57 23.24 -10.70 -26.97
C VAL A 57 22.42 -11.80 -26.32
N LYS A 58 22.46 -11.89 -24.99
CA LYS A 58 21.70 -12.87 -24.22
C LYS A 58 20.25 -12.69 -24.63
N LYS A 59 19.68 -13.69 -25.33
CA LYS A 59 18.25 -13.70 -25.65
C LYS A 59 17.50 -13.57 -24.33
N VAL A 60 17.01 -12.37 -24.03
CA VAL A 60 16.20 -12.12 -22.85
C VAL A 60 14.98 -13.03 -22.99
N LYS A 61 14.83 -13.98 -22.07
CA LYS A 61 13.66 -14.85 -22.05
C LYS A 61 12.44 -13.94 -21.95
N LYS A 62 11.57 -13.93 -22.98
CA LYS A 62 10.32 -13.19 -22.94
C LYS A 62 9.50 -13.74 -21.76
N LYS A 63 9.30 -12.91 -20.75
CA LYS A 63 8.41 -13.21 -19.62
C LYS A 63 6.98 -12.88 -20.02
N PHE A 64 6.03 -13.58 -19.45
CA PHE A 64 4.61 -13.30 -19.59
C PHE A 64 4.08 -12.99 -18.21
N PRO A 65 3.53 -11.79 -17.92
CA PRO A 65 3.35 -10.65 -18.81
C PRO A 65 4.67 -9.93 -19.18
N GLU A 66 4.65 -9.10 -20.23
CA GLU A 66 5.85 -8.36 -20.68
C GLU A 66 6.35 -7.35 -19.65
N LYS A 67 5.41 -6.71 -18.95
CA LYS A 67 5.65 -5.87 -17.77
C LYS A 67 5.06 -6.57 -16.55
N PRO A 68 5.69 -6.45 -15.36
CA PRO A 68 5.11 -6.97 -14.12
C PRO A 68 3.69 -6.42 -13.91
N GLU A 69 2.74 -7.30 -13.62
CA GLU A 69 1.34 -6.93 -13.41
C GLU A 69 1.05 -6.84 -11.91
N LYS A 70 0.59 -5.68 -11.43
CA LYS A 70 0.24 -5.47 -10.02
C LYS A 70 -1.10 -6.13 -9.65
N ASP A 71 -2.07 -6.08 -10.56
CA ASP A 71 -3.42 -6.61 -10.32
C ASP A 71 -3.41 -8.14 -10.37
N LEU A 72 -3.12 -8.78 -9.22
CA LEU A 72 -3.01 -10.22 -9.11
C LEU A 72 -4.33 -10.91 -9.42
N LEU A 73 -5.44 -10.30 -8.99
CA LEU A 73 -6.78 -10.85 -9.15
C LEU A 73 -7.18 -10.88 -10.61
N LEU A 74 -7.02 -9.75 -11.31
CA LEU A 74 -7.33 -9.68 -12.73
C LEU A 74 -6.41 -10.60 -13.54
N PHE A 75 -5.13 -10.70 -13.19
CA PHE A 75 -4.22 -11.61 -13.87
C PHE A 75 -4.67 -13.07 -13.75
N ILE A 76 -5.06 -13.50 -12.54
CA ILE A 76 -5.56 -14.85 -12.28
C ILE A 76 -6.90 -15.06 -12.99
N GLU A 77 -7.80 -14.08 -12.94
CA GLU A 77 -9.11 -14.11 -13.62
C GLU A 77 -8.97 -14.26 -15.14
N GLU A 78 -8.02 -13.56 -15.77
CA GLU A 78 -7.84 -13.59 -17.23
C GLU A 78 -7.08 -14.82 -17.72
N HIS A 79 -6.15 -15.36 -16.91
CA HIS A 79 -5.17 -16.33 -17.39
C HIS A 79 -5.22 -17.70 -16.70
N SER A 80 -5.91 -17.84 -15.57
CA SER A 80 -6.06 -19.16 -14.93
C SER A 80 -6.91 -20.08 -15.80
N THR A 81 -6.43 -21.31 -16.04
CA THR A 81 -7.18 -22.35 -16.77
C THR A 81 -8.10 -23.17 -15.88
N GLU A 82 -8.02 -22.97 -14.56
CA GLU A 82 -8.60 -23.87 -13.56
C GLU A 82 -9.91 -23.31 -12.96
N LEU A 83 -10.20 -22.03 -13.22
CA LEU A 83 -11.40 -21.35 -12.74
C LEU A 83 -12.62 -21.66 -13.61
N GLU A 84 -13.70 -22.10 -12.95
CA GLU A 84 -15.05 -22.22 -13.50
C GLU A 84 -15.65 -20.81 -13.74
N ASP A 85 -16.61 -20.65 -14.67
CA ASP A 85 -17.16 -19.34 -15.04
C ASP A 85 -17.70 -18.55 -13.83
N TRP A 86 -18.50 -19.20 -12.97
CA TRP A 86 -19.03 -18.56 -11.76
C TRP A 86 -17.94 -18.17 -10.75
N GLN A 87 -16.76 -18.82 -10.78
CA GLN A 87 -15.61 -18.42 -9.95
C GLN A 87 -14.98 -17.14 -10.48
N ARG A 88 -14.94 -16.97 -11.80
CA ARG A 88 -14.49 -15.72 -12.43
C ARG A 88 -15.45 -14.60 -12.10
N ASP A 89 -16.76 -14.82 -12.23
CA ASP A 89 -17.78 -13.82 -11.86
C ASP A 89 -17.61 -13.31 -10.42
N ILE A 90 -17.30 -14.22 -9.48
CA ILE A 90 -17.03 -13.82 -8.08
C ILE A 90 -15.74 -13.00 -7.99
N LEU A 91 -14.66 -13.40 -8.67
CA LEU A 91 -13.42 -12.62 -8.67
C LEU A 91 -13.65 -11.21 -9.24
N THR A 92 -14.43 -11.08 -10.31
CA THR A 92 -14.81 -9.79 -10.89
C THR A 92 -15.56 -8.93 -9.86
N MET A 93 -16.61 -9.48 -9.22
CA MET A 93 -17.38 -8.76 -8.20
C MET A 93 -16.51 -8.30 -7.02
N MET A 94 -15.66 -9.19 -6.50
CA MET A 94 -14.79 -8.86 -5.38
C MET A 94 -13.72 -7.83 -5.78
N ARG A 95 -13.19 -7.91 -7.00
CA ARG A 95 -12.26 -6.91 -7.53
C ARG A 95 -12.91 -5.54 -7.65
N GLU A 96 -14.14 -5.46 -8.16
CA GLU A 96 -14.91 -4.22 -8.24
C GLU A 96 -15.17 -3.62 -6.85
N GLU A 97 -15.52 -4.45 -5.87
CA GLU A 97 -15.67 -4.03 -4.47
C GLU A 97 -14.37 -3.46 -3.91
N MET A 98 -13.25 -4.14 -4.13
CA MET A 98 -11.94 -3.66 -3.65
C MET A 98 -11.50 -2.37 -4.34
N LEU A 99 -11.78 -2.20 -5.63
CA LEU A 99 -11.54 -0.95 -6.35
C LEU A 99 -12.39 0.21 -5.80
N TYR A 100 -13.63 -0.06 -5.41
CA TYR A 100 -14.51 0.93 -4.77
C TYR A 100 -13.97 1.37 -3.41
N PHE A 101 -13.43 0.44 -2.61
CA PHE A 101 -12.89 0.76 -1.28
C PHE A 101 -11.45 1.27 -1.30
N TRP A 102 -10.72 1.12 -2.42
CA TRP A 102 -9.31 1.52 -2.50
C TRP A 102 -9.06 2.98 -2.07
N PRO A 103 -9.83 3.99 -2.55
CA PRO A 103 -9.63 5.36 -2.10
C PRO A 103 -9.81 5.54 -0.59
N GLN A 104 -10.72 4.79 0.05
CA GLN A 104 -10.93 4.83 1.50
C GLN A 104 -9.72 4.24 2.25
N MET A 105 -9.06 3.23 1.70
CA MET A 105 -7.84 2.66 2.27
C MET A 105 -6.65 3.61 2.14
N GLU A 106 -6.55 4.32 1.02
CA GLU A 106 -5.50 5.31 0.74
C GLU A 106 -5.61 6.58 1.61
N THR A 107 -6.82 6.90 2.08
CA THR A 107 -7.13 8.12 2.86
C THR A 107 -7.66 7.78 4.26
N LYS A 108 -7.30 6.62 4.81
CA LYS A 108 -7.90 6.11 6.05
C LYS A 108 -7.69 7.04 7.24
N ILE A 109 -6.44 7.43 7.53
CA ILE A 109 -6.10 8.34 8.64
C ILE A 109 -6.77 9.68 8.44
N MET A 110 -6.73 10.21 7.22
CA MET A 110 -7.33 11.50 6.91
C MET A 110 -8.85 11.47 7.06
N ASN A 111 -9.54 10.45 6.52
CA ASN A 111 -11.00 10.34 6.62
C ASN A 111 -11.47 10.14 8.06
N GLU A 112 -10.80 9.27 8.80
CA GLU A 112 -11.15 9.01 10.21
C GLU A 112 -10.85 10.23 11.09
N GLY A 113 -9.73 10.91 10.87
CA GLY A 113 -9.40 12.17 11.53
C GLY A 113 -10.37 13.30 11.21
N TRP A 114 -10.77 13.45 9.94
CA TRP A 114 -11.75 14.43 9.48
C TRP A 114 -13.12 14.20 10.13
N ALA A 115 -13.56 12.94 10.17
CA ALA A 115 -14.80 12.56 10.85
C ALA A 115 -14.73 12.88 12.35
N SER A 116 -13.64 12.51 13.03
CA SER A 116 -13.44 12.85 14.45
C SER A 116 -13.41 14.35 14.71
N PHE A 117 -12.75 15.12 13.86
CA PHE A 117 -12.66 16.58 13.96
C PHE A 117 -14.04 17.23 13.91
N TRP A 118 -14.84 16.92 12.88
CA TRP A 118 -16.18 17.49 12.73
C TRP A 118 -17.17 16.95 13.74
N HIS A 119 -17.10 15.66 14.07
CA HIS A 119 -17.96 15.07 15.08
C HIS A 119 -17.77 15.78 16.43
N ALA A 120 -16.50 15.99 16.85
CA ALA A 120 -16.20 16.71 18.08
C ALA A 120 -16.66 18.17 18.05
N ARG A 121 -16.53 18.85 16.91
CA ARG A 121 -16.97 20.25 16.76
C ARG A 121 -18.48 20.39 16.78
N ILE A 122 -19.19 19.63 15.96
CA ILE A 122 -20.66 19.65 15.89
C ILE A 122 -21.24 19.35 17.26
N MET A 123 -20.76 18.30 17.94
CA MET A 123 -21.28 17.93 19.26
C MET A 123 -21.00 18.97 20.35
N ARG A 124 -20.02 19.87 20.17
CA ARG A 124 -19.80 21.01 21.08
C ARG A 124 -20.72 22.20 20.79
N GLU A 125 -21.25 22.31 19.58
CA GLU A 125 -22.16 23.38 19.16
C GLU A 125 -23.64 23.02 19.37
N VAL A 126 -23.97 21.73 19.42
CA VAL A 126 -25.31 21.26 19.78
C VAL A 126 -25.58 21.52 21.26
N ASP A 127 -26.77 22.02 21.57
CA ASP A 127 -27.26 22.18 22.95
C ASP A 127 -27.61 20.81 23.54
N LEU A 128 -26.60 20.16 24.12
CA LEU A 128 -26.72 18.86 24.78
C LEU A 128 -27.00 19.03 26.27
N SER A 129 -27.83 18.15 26.83
CA SER A 129 -27.94 18.04 28.29
C SER A 129 -26.62 17.57 28.91
N PHE A 130 -26.47 17.78 30.22
CA PHE A 130 -25.30 17.32 30.97
C PHE A 130 -25.08 15.79 30.85
N ALA A 131 -26.18 15.01 30.84
CA ALA A 131 -26.12 13.56 30.72
C ALA A 131 -25.60 13.15 29.34
N GLU A 132 -26.13 13.75 28.27
CA GLU A 132 -25.70 13.50 26.88
C GLU A 132 -24.25 13.93 26.65
N THR A 133 -23.83 15.04 27.25
CA THR A 133 -22.45 15.52 27.18
C THR A 133 -21.47 14.49 27.78
N ILE A 134 -21.82 13.91 28.93
CA ILE A 134 -20.99 12.86 29.57
C ILE A 134 -20.95 11.60 28.71
N GLU A 135 -22.10 11.17 28.18
CA GLU A 135 -22.19 9.99 27.32
C GLU A 135 -21.36 10.17 26.05
N PHE A 136 -21.49 11.32 25.39
CA PHE A 136 -20.67 11.69 24.24
C PHE A 136 -19.18 11.71 24.60
N ALA A 137 -18.78 12.32 25.71
CA ALA A 137 -17.38 12.36 26.13
C ALA A 137 -16.80 10.96 26.34
N LYS A 138 -17.57 10.03 26.93
CA LYS A 138 -17.17 8.62 27.10
C LYS A 138 -17.01 7.90 25.76
N LEU A 139 -17.97 8.07 24.85
CA LEU A 139 -17.92 7.46 23.52
C LEU A 139 -16.78 8.02 22.67
N ASN A 140 -16.58 9.34 22.67
CA ASN A 140 -15.49 9.96 21.92
C ASN A 140 -14.13 9.54 22.47
N ALA A 141 -13.98 9.49 23.80
CA ALA A 141 -12.76 8.98 24.42
C ALA A 141 -12.48 7.54 23.99
N SER A 142 -13.47 6.63 24.00
CA SER A 142 -13.22 5.22 23.64
C SER A 142 -12.78 5.02 22.20
N VAL A 143 -13.20 5.91 21.28
CA VAL A 143 -12.80 5.87 19.86
C VAL A 143 -11.42 6.49 19.64
N VAL A 144 -11.13 7.59 20.34
CA VAL A 144 -9.95 8.43 20.11
C VAL A 144 -8.77 8.05 21.03
N VAL A 145 -8.91 7.06 21.92
CA VAL A 145 -7.82 6.60 22.79
C VAL A 145 -6.59 6.17 21.96
N PRO A 146 -5.40 6.75 22.20
CA PRO A 146 -4.18 6.29 21.55
C PRO A 146 -3.78 4.90 22.09
N SER A 147 -3.23 4.06 21.22
CA SER A 147 -2.65 2.78 21.59
C SER A 147 -1.14 2.92 21.77
N LYS A 148 -0.56 2.15 22.69
CA LYS A 148 0.89 2.14 22.93
C LYS A 148 1.67 1.37 21.86
N THR A 149 1.00 0.51 21.11
CA THR A 149 1.62 -0.42 20.16
C THR A 149 1.15 -0.22 18.73
N THR A 150 0.08 0.54 18.53
CA THR A 150 -0.52 0.76 17.21
C THR A 150 -0.96 2.20 17.10
N ILE A 151 -0.96 2.72 15.89
CA ILE A 151 -1.49 4.06 15.64
C ILE A 151 -3.00 3.97 15.60
N ASN A 152 -3.64 4.85 16.36
CA ASN A 152 -5.05 5.09 16.22
C ASN A 152 -5.26 6.14 15.12
N PRO A 153 -5.72 5.75 13.91
CA PRO A 153 -6.01 6.69 12.82
C PRO A 153 -6.96 7.84 13.21
N TYR A 154 -7.99 7.60 14.01
CA TYR A 154 -8.88 8.65 14.52
C TYR A 154 -8.13 9.70 15.35
N TYR A 155 -7.21 9.24 16.22
CA TYR A 155 -6.41 10.14 17.05
C TYR A 155 -5.41 10.95 16.24
N LEU A 156 -4.58 10.26 15.45
CA LEU A 156 -3.51 10.90 14.71
C LEU A 156 -4.06 11.87 13.66
N GLY A 157 -5.08 11.45 12.90
CA GLY A 157 -5.72 12.30 11.91
C GLY A 157 -6.37 13.53 12.54
N LEU A 158 -7.08 13.37 13.67
CA LEU A 158 -7.65 14.49 14.42
C LEU A 158 -6.56 15.50 14.82
N LYS A 159 -5.45 15.03 15.38
CA LYS A 159 -4.36 15.91 15.85
C LYS A 159 -3.68 16.65 14.72
N ILE A 160 -3.49 16.02 13.57
CA ILE A 160 -2.94 16.69 12.38
C ILE A 160 -3.91 17.77 11.88
N PHE A 161 -5.23 17.50 11.83
CA PHE A 161 -6.19 18.54 11.41
C PHE A 161 -6.30 19.71 12.38
N GLU A 162 -6.30 19.45 13.70
CA GLU A 162 -6.25 20.48 14.73
C GLU A 162 -4.98 21.35 14.56
N ASP A 163 -3.83 20.71 14.31
CA ASP A 163 -2.55 21.39 14.09
C ASP A 163 -2.54 22.26 12.82
N ILE A 164 -3.09 21.75 11.71
CA ILE A 164 -3.20 22.52 10.46
C ILE A 164 -4.09 23.74 10.69
N GLU A 165 -5.26 23.57 11.28
CA GLU A 165 -6.18 24.68 11.51
C GLU A 165 -5.52 25.75 12.41
N GLU A 166 -4.92 25.34 13.53
CA GLU A 166 -4.26 26.25 14.48
C GLU A 166 -3.13 27.06 13.83
N ARG A 167 -2.25 26.41 13.06
CA ARG A 167 -1.11 27.08 12.41
C ARG A 167 -1.52 28.04 11.31
N TYR A 168 -2.57 27.72 10.56
CA TYR A 168 -3.03 28.58 9.47
C TYR A 168 -4.00 29.67 9.94
N ASP A 169 -4.66 29.47 11.09
CA ASP A 169 -5.36 30.54 11.79
C ASP A 169 -4.40 31.53 12.43
N ASN A 170 -3.27 31.06 12.97
CA ASN A 170 -2.23 31.88 13.60
C ASN A 170 -0.83 31.61 12.97
N PRO A 171 -0.58 32.06 11.72
CA PRO A 171 0.67 31.78 11.03
C PRO A 171 1.86 32.43 11.73
N ASN A 172 2.96 31.67 11.82
CA ASN A 172 4.27 32.19 12.22
C ASN A 172 4.85 33.11 11.11
N ASP A 173 5.99 33.75 11.39
CA ASP A 173 6.58 34.71 10.44
C ASP A 173 7.02 34.06 9.12
N GLU A 174 7.41 32.78 9.14
CA GLU A 174 7.74 32.02 7.93
C GLU A 174 6.51 31.80 7.04
N LEU A 175 5.39 31.37 7.63
CA LEU A 175 4.13 31.16 6.91
C LEU A 175 3.57 32.49 6.37
N LYS A 176 3.74 33.60 7.11
CA LYS A 176 3.39 34.93 6.61
C LYS A 176 4.22 35.34 5.40
N GLN A 177 5.52 35.04 5.39
CA GLN A 177 6.38 35.28 4.23
C GLN A 177 5.97 34.46 3.00
N LEU A 178 5.41 33.26 3.21
CA LEU A 178 4.81 32.43 2.15
C LEU A 178 3.43 32.95 1.67
N GLY A 179 2.94 34.07 2.22
CA GLY A 179 1.69 34.70 1.80
C GLY A 179 0.43 34.15 2.48
N ILE A 180 0.58 33.36 3.55
CA ILE A 180 -0.56 32.79 4.29
C ILE A 180 -1.20 33.87 5.15
N LYS A 181 -2.52 34.02 5.00
CA LYS A 181 -3.33 35.00 5.74
C LYS A 181 -3.75 34.43 7.10
N GLN A 182 -3.77 35.27 8.12
CA GLN A 182 -4.33 34.93 9.42
C GLN A 182 -5.83 34.57 9.29
N GLY A 183 -6.30 33.59 10.06
CA GLY A 183 -7.67 33.08 10.00
C GLY A 183 -7.98 32.23 8.76
N SER A 184 -6.96 31.69 8.08
CA SER A 184 -7.14 30.84 6.89
C SER A 184 -7.18 29.34 7.19
N GLY A 185 -7.14 28.94 8.47
CA GLY A 185 -7.05 27.54 8.89
C GLY A 185 -8.23 26.72 8.41
N ARG A 186 -9.45 27.27 8.48
CA ARG A 186 -10.63 26.59 7.96
C ARG A 186 -10.52 26.30 6.46
N ALA A 187 -10.13 27.30 5.66
CA ALA A 187 -9.97 27.10 4.22
C ALA A 187 -8.89 26.06 3.91
N LYS A 188 -7.80 26.06 4.69
CA LYS A 188 -6.71 25.11 4.50
C LYS A 188 -7.11 23.66 4.78
N ILE A 189 -7.83 23.37 5.87
CA ILE A 189 -8.22 21.98 6.15
C ILE A 189 -9.17 21.41 5.08
N PHE A 190 -9.98 22.25 4.44
CA PHE A 190 -10.81 21.83 3.29
C PHE A 190 -9.96 21.55 2.05
N GLU A 191 -8.98 22.39 1.74
CA GLU A 191 -8.02 22.18 0.64
C GLU A 191 -7.24 20.87 0.85
N VAL A 192 -6.73 20.64 2.06
CA VAL A 192 -6.03 19.41 2.45
C VAL A 192 -6.90 18.19 2.23
N ARG A 193 -8.16 18.24 2.67
CA ARG A 193 -9.13 17.15 2.51
C ARG A 193 -9.47 16.86 1.04
N GLU A 194 -9.30 17.83 0.14
CA GLU A 194 -9.58 17.65 -1.29
C GLU A 194 -8.37 17.11 -2.08
N LEU A 195 -7.14 17.46 -1.68
CA LEU A 195 -5.95 17.21 -2.48
C LEU A 195 -5.04 16.08 -1.97
N GLU A 196 -5.10 15.74 -0.69
CA GLU A 196 -4.09 14.90 -0.05
C GLU A 196 -4.52 13.43 0.07
N SER A 197 -3.55 12.51 0.02
CA SER A 197 -3.69 11.11 0.46
C SER A 197 -3.07 10.93 1.85
N ASP A 198 -3.26 9.79 2.53
CA ASP A 198 -2.60 9.58 3.83
C ASP A 198 -1.08 9.74 3.74
N ALA A 199 -0.47 9.26 2.65
CA ALA A 199 0.97 9.36 2.44
C ALA A 199 1.44 10.82 2.30
N SER A 200 0.73 11.65 1.55
CA SER A 200 1.09 13.07 1.38
C SER A 200 0.67 13.91 2.59
N PHE A 201 -0.47 13.60 3.22
CA PHE A 201 -0.96 14.20 4.45
C PHE A 201 0.05 14.04 5.60
N LEU A 202 0.54 12.83 5.85
CA LEU A 202 1.59 12.58 6.83
C LEU A 202 2.89 13.27 6.44
N ARG A 203 3.31 13.18 5.17
CA ARG A 203 4.57 13.79 4.70
C ARG A 203 4.59 15.31 4.90
N ASN A 204 3.48 15.97 4.59
CA ASN A 204 3.39 17.42 4.52
C ASN A 204 3.02 18.06 5.87
N TYR A 205 2.23 17.39 6.70
CA TYR A 205 1.62 18.00 7.90
C TYR A 205 1.95 17.33 9.23
N LEU A 206 2.62 16.18 9.26
CA LEU A 206 3.14 15.61 10.51
C LEU A 206 4.41 16.37 10.92
N THR A 207 4.29 17.53 11.53
CA THR A 207 5.43 18.39 11.86
C THR A 207 6.27 17.85 13.02
N LYS A 208 7.50 18.35 13.15
CA LYS A 208 8.38 18.04 14.29
C LYS A 208 7.70 18.36 15.63
N ASP A 209 7.11 19.55 15.76
CA ASP A 209 6.43 19.98 16.97
C ASP A 209 5.27 19.04 17.33
N LEU A 210 4.54 18.55 16.32
CA LEU A 210 3.46 17.60 16.53
C LEU A 210 3.99 16.22 16.98
N VAL A 211 5.07 15.72 16.36
CA VAL A 211 5.72 14.46 16.77
C VAL A 211 6.18 14.52 18.22
N GLU A 212 6.80 15.63 18.63
CA GLU A 212 7.28 15.83 20.00
C GLU A 212 6.13 16.01 21.00
N ARG A 213 5.11 16.81 20.66
CA ARG A 213 3.92 17.04 21.49
C ARG A 213 3.14 15.76 21.77
N GLU A 214 3.04 14.89 20.77
CA GLU A 214 2.30 13.62 20.84
C GLU A 214 3.18 12.44 21.32
N ASP A 215 4.46 12.68 21.65
CA ASP A 215 5.47 11.66 22.02
C ASP A 215 5.44 10.45 21.08
N LEU A 216 5.47 10.68 19.77
CA LEU A 216 5.52 9.62 18.77
C LEU A 216 6.96 9.07 18.65
N TYR A 217 7.11 7.76 18.63
CA TYR A 217 8.40 7.09 18.52
C TYR A 217 8.30 5.75 17.80
N LEU A 218 9.42 5.31 17.24
CA LEU A 218 9.57 3.98 16.66
C LEU A 218 10.04 3.01 17.74
N PHE A 219 9.44 1.83 17.79
CA PHE A 219 9.84 0.77 18.71
C PHE A 219 10.06 -0.53 17.96
N GLY A 220 11.02 -1.32 18.43
CA GLY A 220 11.40 -2.60 17.85
C GLY A 220 11.50 -3.67 18.92
N LYS A 221 11.30 -4.93 18.51
CA LYS A 221 11.49 -6.06 19.42
C LYS A 221 12.97 -6.43 19.48
N LYS A 222 13.60 -6.32 20.65
CA LYS A 222 14.96 -6.77 20.91
C LYS A 222 14.91 -7.93 21.90
N GLY A 223 15.17 -9.14 21.40
CA GLY A 223 14.97 -10.36 22.17
C GLY A 223 13.49 -10.56 22.52
N ASN A 224 13.12 -10.43 23.80
CA ASN A 224 11.76 -10.59 24.28
C ASN A 224 11.10 -9.30 24.81
N GLN A 225 11.77 -8.16 24.68
CA GLN A 225 11.28 -6.85 25.12
C GLN A 225 11.15 -5.91 23.92
N TYR A 226 10.23 -4.94 24.03
CA TYR A 226 10.13 -3.84 23.09
C TYR A 226 10.98 -2.68 23.61
N GLU A 227 11.90 -2.20 22.78
CA GLU A 227 12.73 -1.03 23.06
C GLU A 227 12.39 0.07 22.06
N ILE A 228 12.49 1.33 22.50
CA ILE A 228 12.39 2.48 21.60
C ILE A 228 13.65 2.48 20.73
N THR A 229 13.47 2.37 19.43
CA THR A 229 14.56 2.33 18.45
C THR A 229 14.94 3.76 18.05
N ASP A 230 13.95 4.63 17.85
CA ASP A 230 14.17 5.98 17.37
C ASP A 230 13.07 6.95 17.82
N LYS A 231 13.44 8.21 18.01
CA LYS A 231 12.56 9.35 18.31
C LYS A 231 12.74 10.53 17.34
N SER A 232 13.60 10.39 16.33
CA SER A 232 13.78 11.35 15.24
C SER A 232 12.47 11.58 14.51
N TRP A 233 12.07 12.85 14.33
CA TRP A 233 10.81 13.17 13.67
C TRP A 233 10.82 12.75 12.21
N GLU A 234 11.96 12.88 11.52
CA GLU A 234 12.11 12.47 10.13
C GLU A 234 11.86 10.98 9.98
N HIS A 235 12.47 10.17 10.85
CA HIS A 235 12.34 8.72 10.79
C HIS A 235 10.94 8.26 11.19
N VAL A 236 10.33 8.88 12.22
CA VAL A 236 8.94 8.60 12.58
C VAL A 236 8.04 8.90 11.39
N ARG A 237 8.12 10.10 10.80
CA ARG A 237 7.31 10.47 9.63
C ARG A 237 7.51 9.51 8.47
N ASP A 238 8.76 9.23 8.12
CA ASP A 238 9.08 8.43 6.94
C ASP A 238 8.58 6.99 7.07
N GLU A 239 8.66 6.38 8.25
CA GLU A 239 8.06 5.07 8.52
C GLU A 239 6.53 5.11 8.48
N LEU A 240 5.91 6.15 9.02
CA LEU A 240 4.45 6.30 8.94
C LEU A 240 3.98 6.46 7.49
N VAL A 241 4.70 7.24 6.70
CA VAL A 241 4.44 7.41 5.27
C VAL A 241 4.64 6.07 4.54
N ALA A 242 5.74 5.36 4.78
CA ALA A 242 6.01 4.05 4.19
C ALA A 242 4.91 3.04 4.53
N SER A 243 4.41 3.03 5.76
CA SER A 243 3.30 2.17 6.20
C SER A 243 1.97 2.45 5.51
N ARG A 244 1.85 3.56 4.77
CA ARG A 244 0.64 3.94 4.01
C ARG A 244 0.85 3.92 2.49
N VAL A 245 2.07 3.68 2.02
CA VAL A 245 2.30 3.43 0.59
C VAL A 245 1.48 2.20 0.17
N ASN A 246 0.85 2.29 -1.01
CA ASN A 246 -0.02 1.24 -1.53
C ASN A 246 -1.14 0.81 -0.56
N GLY A 247 -1.71 1.76 0.19
CA GLY A 247 -2.76 1.49 1.19
C GLY A 247 -2.27 0.76 2.45
N GLY A 248 -0.94 0.62 2.60
CA GLY A 248 -0.30 -0.16 3.66
C GLY A 248 -0.19 -1.66 3.37
N PHE A 249 -0.44 -2.07 2.12
CA PHE A 249 -0.28 -3.45 1.67
C PHE A 249 1.04 -3.65 0.95
N PRO A 250 1.68 -4.82 1.10
CA PRO A 250 2.90 -5.14 0.36
C PRO A 250 2.70 -5.02 -1.14
N TYR A 251 3.71 -4.51 -1.85
CA TYR A 251 3.61 -4.34 -3.30
C TYR A 251 4.01 -5.63 -4.02
N LEU A 252 3.01 -6.45 -4.38
CA LEU A 252 3.19 -7.71 -5.08
C LEU A 252 2.89 -7.56 -6.57
N THR A 253 3.69 -8.20 -7.42
CA THR A 253 3.50 -8.19 -8.88
C THR A 253 3.69 -9.57 -9.47
N VAL A 254 2.87 -9.96 -10.45
CA VAL A 254 3.12 -11.13 -11.28
C VAL A 254 4.25 -10.79 -12.25
N THR A 255 5.39 -11.45 -12.11
CA THR A 255 6.54 -11.24 -13.01
C THR A 255 6.68 -12.35 -14.05
N ASP A 256 6.10 -13.54 -13.84
CA ASP A 256 6.05 -14.61 -14.83
C ASP A 256 4.89 -15.61 -14.56
N GLY A 257 3.79 -15.52 -15.30
CA GLY A 257 2.68 -16.48 -15.29
C GLY A 257 2.90 -17.72 -16.16
N ASN A 258 4.09 -17.91 -16.73
CA ASN A 258 4.48 -19.17 -17.36
C ASN A 258 5.92 -19.54 -16.97
N TYR A 259 6.19 -19.46 -15.67
CA TYR A 259 7.51 -19.73 -15.12
C TYR A 259 7.96 -21.15 -15.48
N LEU A 260 9.24 -21.26 -15.85
CA LEU A 260 9.87 -22.49 -16.36
C LEU A 260 9.17 -23.12 -17.59
N ARG A 261 8.26 -22.39 -18.26
CA ARG A 261 7.38 -22.91 -19.32
C ARG A 261 6.48 -24.06 -18.85
N ALA A 262 6.22 -24.14 -17.54
CA ALA A 262 5.38 -25.15 -16.91
C ALA A 262 3.97 -24.62 -16.55
N GLY A 263 3.66 -23.37 -16.91
CA GLY A 263 2.46 -22.66 -16.47
C GLY A 263 2.49 -22.31 -14.98
N GLU A 264 3.67 -22.28 -14.35
CA GLU A 264 3.82 -21.91 -12.94
C GLU A 264 3.74 -20.38 -12.78
N LEU A 265 3.21 -19.93 -11.64
CA LEU A 265 3.04 -18.50 -11.35
C LEU A 265 4.23 -18.00 -10.52
N TYR A 266 4.90 -16.95 -10.99
CA TYR A 266 5.95 -16.26 -10.27
C TYR A 266 5.50 -14.87 -9.88
N VAL A 267 5.45 -14.64 -8.58
CA VAL A 267 5.10 -13.37 -7.95
C VAL A 267 6.33 -12.81 -7.25
N THR A 268 6.58 -11.52 -7.45
CA THR A 268 7.69 -10.81 -6.84
C THR A 268 7.15 -9.72 -5.93
N HIS A 269 7.60 -9.75 -4.68
CA HIS A 269 7.43 -8.65 -3.74
C HIS A 269 8.46 -7.58 -4.04
N GLN A 270 8.00 -6.38 -4.39
CA GLN A 270 8.85 -5.20 -4.50
C GLN A 270 9.17 -4.73 -3.08
N PHE A 271 10.37 -5.06 -2.61
CA PHE A 271 10.79 -4.78 -1.23
C PHE A 271 11.03 -3.28 -1.04
N GLU A 272 10.17 -2.64 -0.25
CA GLU A 272 10.23 -1.21 0.09
C GLU A 272 10.70 -0.99 1.54
N GLY A 273 11.60 -1.84 2.03
CA GLY A 273 12.15 -1.77 3.40
C GLY A 273 11.41 -2.61 4.44
N ILE A 274 10.17 -3.01 4.15
CA ILE A 274 9.34 -3.84 5.04
C ILE A 274 9.35 -5.29 4.52
N GLU A 275 9.73 -6.25 5.38
CA GLU A 275 9.69 -7.68 5.06
C GLU A 275 8.27 -8.23 5.20
N LEU A 276 7.93 -9.24 4.38
CA LEU A 276 6.69 -9.99 4.57
C LEU A 276 6.74 -10.83 5.84
N ASP A 277 5.63 -10.87 6.59
CA ASP A 277 5.48 -11.84 7.67
C ASP A 277 5.45 -13.26 7.08
N VAL A 278 6.47 -14.05 7.40
CA VAL A 278 6.64 -15.40 6.86
C VAL A 278 5.47 -16.32 7.24
N LYS A 279 4.89 -16.17 8.43
CA LYS A 279 3.78 -17.02 8.88
C LYS A 279 2.51 -16.72 8.10
N GLU A 280 2.22 -15.45 7.84
CA GLU A 280 1.08 -15.07 7.00
C GLU A 280 1.31 -15.45 5.55
N LEU A 281 2.52 -15.22 5.01
CA LEU A 281 2.90 -15.67 3.67
C LEU A 281 2.70 -17.18 3.48
N GLU A 282 3.14 -17.99 4.44
CA GLU A 282 2.99 -19.45 4.39
C GLU A 282 1.52 -19.92 4.44
N LYS A 283 0.63 -19.10 5.02
CA LYS A 283 -0.82 -19.36 4.97
C LYS A 283 -1.44 -18.88 3.66
N THR A 284 -0.92 -17.81 3.07
CA THR A 284 -1.50 -17.13 1.90
C THR A 284 -1.16 -17.82 0.57
N ILE A 285 0.08 -18.26 0.36
CA ILE A 285 0.51 -18.89 -0.91
C ILE A 285 -0.36 -20.10 -1.33
N PRO A 286 -0.77 -21.01 -0.42
CA PRO A 286 -1.67 -22.12 -0.77
C PRO A 286 -2.97 -21.66 -1.43
N TYR A 287 -3.51 -20.51 -1.03
CA TYR A 287 -4.73 -19.97 -1.62
C TYR A 287 -4.51 -19.46 -3.05
N MET A 288 -3.36 -18.84 -3.34
CA MET A 288 -2.97 -18.45 -4.70
C MET A 288 -2.86 -19.68 -5.61
N TYR A 289 -2.24 -20.77 -5.12
CA TYR A 289 -2.21 -22.05 -5.83
C TYR A 289 -3.61 -22.58 -6.10
N HIS A 290 -4.57 -22.44 -5.19
CA HIS A 290 -5.92 -22.91 -5.43
C HIS A 290 -6.70 -22.11 -6.47
N LEU A 291 -6.34 -20.86 -6.74
CA LEU A 291 -6.93 -20.08 -7.84
C LEU A 291 -6.19 -20.28 -9.17
N TRP A 292 -4.87 -20.46 -9.12
CA TRP A 292 -4.04 -20.67 -10.30
C TRP A 292 -4.01 -22.13 -10.79
N GLY A 293 -4.08 -23.06 -9.84
CA GLY A 293 -4.05 -24.53 -9.95
C GLY A 293 -2.71 -25.16 -10.34
N ARG A 294 -1.65 -24.36 -10.46
CA ARG A 294 -0.26 -24.81 -10.66
C ARG A 294 0.66 -24.24 -9.59
N PRO A 295 1.89 -24.78 -9.42
CA PRO A 295 2.85 -24.27 -8.44
C PRO A 295 3.02 -22.74 -8.51
N VAL A 296 3.11 -22.14 -7.32
CA VAL A 296 3.26 -20.69 -7.15
C VAL A 296 4.58 -20.41 -6.43
N HIS A 297 5.35 -19.48 -6.98
CA HIS A 297 6.61 -18.98 -6.45
C HIS A 297 6.43 -17.53 -6.00
N LEU A 298 6.78 -17.23 -4.76
CA LEU A 298 6.79 -15.88 -4.21
C LEU A 298 8.22 -15.53 -3.81
N GLU A 299 8.81 -14.56 -4.51
CA GLU A 299 10.12 -14.01 -4.20
C GLU A 299 9.98 -12.77 -3.31
N THR A 300 10.68 -12.76 -2.18
CA THR A 300 10.75 -11.62 -1.24
C THR A 300 12.13 -11.53 -0.60
N VAL A 301 12.44 -10.41 0.05
CA VAL A 301 13.61 -10.28 0.92
C VAL A 301 13.22 -10.73 2.33
N CYS A 302 14.05 -11.59 2.94
CA CYS A 302 13.93 -12.02 4.33
C CYS A 302 15.31 -11.98 5.00
N ALA A 303 15.43 -11.32 6.14
CA ALA A 303 16.70 -11.03 6.82
C ALA A 303 17.79 -10.51 5.85
N GLY A 304 17.41 -9.59 4.96
CA GLY A 304 18.30 -9.00 3.96
C GLY A 304 18.73 -9.92 2.81
N LYS A 305 18.18 -11.14 2.70
CA LYS A 305 18.48 -12.10 1.63
C LYS A 305 17.25 -12.40 0.77
N ILE A 306 17.45 -12.45 -0.54
CA ILE A 306 16.38 -12.83 -1.48
C ILE A 306 16.01 -14.29 -1.22
N THR A 307 14.76 -14.53 -0.88
CA THR A 307 14.19 -15.84 -0.56
C THR A 307 12.99 -16.09 -1.46
N VAL A 308 12.94 -17.27 -2.06
CA VAL A 308 11.82 -17.74 -2.86
C VAL A 308 11.07 -18.81 -2.09
N PHE A 309 9.79 -18.59 -1.86
CA PHE A 309 8.84 -19.55 -1.31
C PHE A 309 8.09 -20.19 -2.46
N THR A 310 8.09 -21.51 -2.53
CA THR A 310 7.42 -22.27 -3.60
C THR A 310 6.42 -23.22 -2.99
N TYR A 311 5.16 -23.14 -3.40
CA TYR A 311 4.16 -24.13 -3.01
C TYR A 311 3.82 -25.03 -4.18
N ASP A 312 4.04 -26.34 -4.00
CA ASP A 312 3.87 -27.38 -5.02
C ASP A 312 2.48 -28.05 -4.99
N GLY A 313 1.54 -27.52 -4.19
CA GLY A 313 0.23 -28.11 -3.94
C GLY A 313 0.18 -29.04 -2.72
N ARG A 314 1.32 -29.34 -2.09
CA ARG A 314 1.39 -30.15 -0.86
C ARG A 314 2.18 -29.47 0.26
N ARG A 315 3.33 -28.89 -0.07
CA ARG A 315 4.25 -28.29 0.91
C ARG A 315 4.88 -27.03 0.36
N ILE A 316 5.34 -26.18 1.29
CA ILE A 316 6.09 -24.97 0.97
C ILE A 316 7.58 -25.30 1.05
N HIS A 317 8.29 -24.99 -0.03
CA HIS A 317 9.74 -25.06 -0.12
C HIS A 317 10.32 -23.66 -0.03
N ARG A 318 11.36 -23.48 0.78
CA ARG A 318 12.07 -22.22 0.92
C ARG A 318 13.46 -22.34 0.32
N LYS A 319 13.81 -21.45 -0.61
CA LYS A 319 15.16 -21.35 -1.18
C LYS A 319 15.67 -19.92 -1.05
N THR A 320 16.72 -19.73 -0.26
CA THR A 320 17.44 -18.45 -0.17
C THR A 320 18.55 -18.42 -1.21
N LYS A 321 18.64 -17.31 -1.94
CA LYS A 321 19.66 -17.05 -2.98
C LYS A 321 20.95 -16.52 -2.36
#